data_AF-A0AAW2R7G5-F1
#
_entry.id   AF-A0AAW2R7G5-F1
#
_cell.length_a   1.000
_cell.length_b   1.000
_cell.length_c   1.000
_cell.angle_alpha   90.00
_cell.angle_beta   90.00
_cell.angle_gamma   90.00
#
_symmetry.space_group_name_H-M   'P 1'
#
loop_
_entity.id
_entity.type
_entity.pdbx_description
1 polymer ?
#
loop_
_entity_poly.entity_id
_entity_poly.type
_entity_poly.pdbx_seq_one_letter_code
_entity_poly.pdbx_strand_id
1 'polypeptide(L)'
;MMRNTHFPDASGMSSGQRAAKVLEECSFVVVRSSDAVEGEYIGLIQELYKRPVLPIGVLAPVPEENKNNTAINSSWSHTQQWLDGQKPKSVLFVGFGSEYKMPVEQIHELAYSLELSRLPFLWILRKPQGVDSSDLLPPGFANRTLSQGVVLLGWAPQLEILAHPAIGGCLFHSGWGTIVESLGFGHPLVLLPMIADQGLNAKLLVEKEVGYEVPGTKMVHSVGMWLLNP
;
A
#
# COMPACT_ATOMS: atom_id res chain seq x y z
N MET A 1 -3.88 14.90 4.55
CA MET A 1 -5.30 14.48 4.68
C MET A 1 -5.94 14.74 6.05
N MET A 2 -5.24 15.25 7.07
CA MET A 2 -5.83 15.56 8.41
C MET A 2 -5.59 17.00 8.89
N ARG A 3 -5.44 17.98 7.99
CA ARG A 3 -5.09 19.36 8.40
C ARG A 3 -6.16 20.04 9.27
N ASN A 4 -7.41 19.58 9.20
CA ASN A 4 -8.55 20.24 9.86
C ASN A 4 -9.22 19.35 10.93
N THR A 5 -8.55 18.30 11.43
CA THR A 5 -9.13 17.43 12.45
C THR A 5 -9.49 18.21 13.71
N HIS A 6 -8.63 19.15 14.11
CA HIS A 6 -8.80 19.95 15.33
C HIS A 6 -9.13 21.42 15.07
N PHE A 7 -9.06 21.87 13.80
CA PHE A 7 -9.29 23.27 13.44
C PHE A 7 -10.60 23.43 12.65
N PRO A 8 -11.50 24.32 13.10
CA PRO A 8 -12.72 24.63 12.37
C PRO A 8 -12.49 25.20 10.97
N ASP A 9 -13.33 24.78 10.02
CA ASP A 9 -13.42 25.41 8.70
C ASP A 9 -14.41 26.59 8.69
N ALA A 10 -14.74 27.12 7.50
CA ALA A 10 -15.67 28.25 7.34
C ALA A 10 -17.09 28.00 7.92
N SER A 11 -17.46 26.74 8.21
CA SER A 11 -18.72 26.40 8.88
C SER A 11 -18.65 26.43 10.42
N GLY A 12 -17.47 26.66 11.00
CA GLY A 12 -17.25 26.67 12.44
C GLY A 12 -17.09 25.27 13.08
N MET A 13 -17.02 24.20 12.28
CA MET A 13 -16.74 22.84 12.76
C MET A 13 -15.44 22.27 12.19
N SER A 14 -14.69 21.54 13.02
CA SER A 14 -13.54 20.75 12.58
C SER A 14 -13.96 19.42 11.96
N SER A 15 -13.08 18.78 11.20
CA SER A 15 -13.34 17.43 10.67
C SER A 15 -13.53 16.41 11.79
N GLY A 16 -12.82 16.56 12.92
CA GLY A 16 -13.00 15.71 14.10
C GLY A 16 -14.37 15.88 14.76
N GLN A 17 -14.84 17.13 14.91
CA GLN A 17 -16.19 17.41 15.41
C GLN A 17 -17.28 16.83 14.50
N ARG A 18 -17.09 16.94 13.18
CA ARG A 18 -18.01 16.32 12.22
C ARG A 18 -18.04 14.81 12.35
N ALA A 19 -16.87 14.16 12.45
CA ALA A 19 -16.79 12.72 12.64
C ALA A 19 -17.46 12.27 13.94
N ALA A 20 -17.21 12.97 15.06
CA ALA A 20 -17.84 12.70 16.35
C ALA A 20 -19.37 12.82 16.26
N LYS A 21 -19.87 13.92 15.68
CA LYS A 21 -21.32 14.11 15.50
C LYS A 21 -21.95 13.02 14.63
N VAL A 22 -21.27 12.60 13.55
CA VAL A 22 -21.76 11.49 12.71
C VAL A 22 -21.82 10.18 13.52
N LEU A 23 -20.81 9.89 14.35
CA LEU A 23 -20.81 8.71 15.21
C LEU A 23 -21.91 8.77 16.29
N GLU A 24 -22.14 9.94 16.88
CA GLU A 24 -23.19 10.16 17.88
C GLU A 24 -24.60 9.95 17.28
N GLU A 25 -24.82 10.41 16.05
CA GLU A 25 -26.15 10.39 15.42
C GLU A 25 -26.41 9.12 14.58
N CYS A 26 -25.38 8.32 14.28
CA CYS A 26 -25.56 7.09 13.50
C CYS A 26 -26.33 6.01 14.29
N SER A 27 -27.09 5.18 13.57
CA SER A 27 -27.79 4.03 14.18
C SER A 27 -26.88 2.81 14.36
N PHE A 28 -25.86 2.66 13.52
CA PHE A 28 -24.86 1.60 13.54
C PHE A 28 -23.61 2.04 12.78
N VAL A 29 -22.49 1.36 13.03
CA VAL A 29 -21.22 1.56 12.33
C VAL A 29 -20.91 0.31 11.50
N VAL A 30 -20.53 0.53 10.24
CA VAL A 30 -20.09 -0.54 9.35
C VAL A 30 -18.58 -0.51 9.27
N VAL A 31 -17.93 -1.66 9.49
CA VAL A 31 -16.47 -1.79 9.44
C VAL A 31 -16.12 -2.77 8.34
N ARG A 32 -15.25 -2.35 7.41
CA ARG A 32 -14.70 -3.22 6.36
C ARG A 32 -13.62 -4.13 6.96
N SER A 33 -14.06 -5.11 7.75
CA SER A 33 -13.22 -6.08 8.43
C SER A 33 -14.05 -7.31 8.81
N SER A 34 -13.43 -8.30 9.45
CA SER A 34 -14.09 -9.50 9.98
C SER A 34 -13.55 -9.86 11.36
N ASP A 35 -14.28 -10.73 12.08
CA ASP A 35 -13.86 -11.22 13.39
C ASP A 35 -12.51 -11.96 13.33
N ALA A 36 -12.22 -12.62 12.21
CA ALA A 36 -10.94 -13.29 12.00
C ALA A 36 -9.75 -12.32 11.96
N VAL A 37 -9.97 -11.08 11.50
CA VAL A 37 -8.91 -10.06 11.38
C VAL A 37 -8.88 -9.15 12.60
N GLU A 38 -10.03 -8.63 13.05
CA GLU A 38 -10.11 -7.58 14.08
C GLU A 38 -11.13 -7.88 15.19
N GLY A 39 -11.53 -9.14 15.41
CA GLY A 39 -12.63 -9.48 16.34
C GLY A 39 -12.54 -8.86 17.74
N GLU A 40 -11.35 -8.88 18.36
CA GLU A 40 -11.11 -8.27 19.68
C GLU A 40 -11.29 -6.74 19.64
N TYR A 41 -10.89 -6.10 18.54
CA TYR A 41 -11.02 -4.65 18.34
C TYR A 41 -12.44 -4.25 17.94
N ILE A 42 -13.18 -5.09 17.21
CA ILE A 42 -14.59 -4.84 16.87
C ILE A 42 -15.43 -4.73 18.14
N GLY A 43 -15.22 -5.62 19.11
CA GLY A 43 -15.86 -5.56 20.43
C GLY A 43 -15.55 -4.24 21.15
N LEU A 44 -14.27 -3.85 21.18
CA LEU A 44 -13.84 -2.58 21.78
C LEU A 44 -14.49 -1.37 21.09
N ILE A 45 -14.57 -1.35 19.75
CA ILE A 45 -15.22 -0.25 19.01
C ILE A 45 -16.71 -0.15 19.37
N GLN A 46 -17.40 -1.28 19.51
CA GLN A 46 -18.80 -1.30 19.94
C GLN A 46 -18.96 -0.71 21.35
N GLU A 47 -18.05 -1.05 22.27
CA GLU A 47 -18.04 -0.48 23.62
C GLU A 47 -17.73 1.02 23.63
N LEU A 48 -16.81 1.48 22.79
CA LEU A 48 -16.44 2.89 22.70
C LEU A 48 -17.54 3.74 22.07
N TYR A 49 -18.12 3.27 20.96
CA TYR A 49 -19.11 4.03 20.21
C TYR A 49 -20.52 3.92 20.78
N LYS A 50 -20.80 2.92 21.63
CA LYS A 50 -22.16 2.65 22.16
C LYS A 50 -23.19 2.53 21.03
N ARG A 51 -22.79 1.89 19.94
CA ARG A 51 -23.58 1.63 18.73
C ARG A 51 -23.32 0.20 18.25
N PRO A 52 -24.29 -0.47 17.61
CA PRO A 52 -24.03 -1.72 16.90
C PRO A 52 -22.90 -1.54 15.88
N VAL A 53 -21.95 -2.47 15.87
CA VAL A 53 -20.85 -2.49 14.90
C VAL A 53 -21.02 -3.73 14.02
N LEU A 54 -21.06 -3.52 12.70
CA LEU A 54 -21.31 -4.56 11.71
C LEU A 54 -20.04 -4.78 10.87
N PRO A 55 -19.26 -5.84 11.13
CA PRO A 55 -18.19 -6.26 10.22
C PRO A 55 -18.78 -6.83 8.93
N ILE A 56 -18.35 -6.31 7.78
CA ILE A 56 -18.84 -6.74 6.44
C ILE A 56 -17.84 -7.60 5.67
N GLY A 57 -16.77 -8.05 6.32
CA GLY A 57 -15.66 -8.73 5.71
C GLY A 57 -14.60 -7.77 5.16
N VAL A 58 -13.48 -8.36 4.76
CA VAL A 58 -12.33 -7.65 4.18
C VAL A 58 -12.70 -7.09 2.78
N LEU A 59 -13.68 -7.68 2.09
CA LEU A 59 -14.24 -7.21 0.81
C LEU A 59 -13.16 -6.86 -0.22
N ALA A 60 -12.29 -7.82 -0.54
CA ALA A 60 -11.32 -7.63 -1.61
C ALA A 60 -12.05 -7.36 -2.94
N PRO A 61 -11.63 -6.34 -3.72
CA PRO A 61 -12.17 -6.14 -5.04
C PRO A 61 -11.84 -7.38 -5.89
N VAL A 62 -12.82 -7.83 -6.68
CA VAL A 62 -12.61 -8.92 -7.64
C VAL A 62 -12.02 -8.29 -8.91
N PRO A 63 -10.91 -8.82 -9.46
CA PRO A 63 -10.44 -8.38 -10.76
C PRO A 63 -11.58 -8.50 -11.78
N GLU A 64 -11.90 -7.43 -12.51
CA GLU A 64 -12.96 -7.51 -13.51
C GLU A 64 -12.52 -8.44 -14.65
N GLU A 65 -13.15 -9.61 -14.77
CA GLU A 65 -13.03 -10.42 -15.98
C GLU A 65 -13.60 -9.64 -17.16
N ASN A 66 -12.75 -9.26 -18.10
CA ASN A 66 -13.14 -8.70 -19.39
C ASN A 66 -13.97 -7.40 -19.33
N LYS A 67 -13.39 -6.30 -18.84
CA LYS A 67 -13.62 -5.03 -19.53
C LYS A 67 -12.49 -4.83 -20.52
N ASN A 68 -12.87 -4.77 -21.80
CA ASN A 68 -12.12 -4.13 -22.88
C ASN A 68 -11.86 -2.67 -22.49
N ASN A 69 -11.02 -2.44 -21.48
CA ASN A 69 -10.61 -1.11 -21.11
C ASN A 69 -9.59 -0.73 -22.17
N THR A 70 -10.08 -0.15 -23.25
CA THR A 70 -9.34 0.40 -24.39
C THR A 70 -8.36 1.51 -24.01
N ALA A 71 -8.13 1.71 -22.71
CA ALA A 71 -7.05 2.47 -22.11
C ALA A 71 -5.95 1.55 -21.52
N ILE A 72 -5.68 0.38 -22.11
CA ILE A 72 -4.38 -0.29 -21.92
C ILE A 72 -3.34 0.66 -22.51
N ASN A 73 -2.80 1.52 -21.65
CA ASN A 73 -1.61 2.30 -21.96
C ASN A 73 -0.51 1.31 -22.36
N SER A 74 0.29 1.61 -23.39
CA SER A 74 1.41 0.78 -23.85
C SER A 74 2.37 0.39 -22.71
N SER A 75 2.41 1.20 -21.65
CA SER A 75 3.15 0.90 -20.43
C SER A 75 2.64 -0.33 -19.67
N TRP A 76 1.33 -0.58 -19.62
CA TRP A 76 0.78 -1.77 -18.96
C TRP A 76 1.07 -3.03 -19.76
N SER A 77 0.88 -3.01 -21.09
CA SER A 77 1.16 -4.19 -21.91
C SER A 77 2.63 -4.60 -21.86
N HIS A 78 3.56 -3.64 -21.84
CA HIS A 78 4.98 -3.93 -21.65
C HIS A 78 5.28 -4.50 -20.25
N THR A 79 4.63 -3.98 -19.22
CA THR A 79 4.80 -4.48 -17.85
C THR A 79 4.27 -5.89 -17.70
N GLN A 80 3.12 -6.18 -18.30
CA GLN A 80 2.53 -7.51 -18.31
C GLN A 80 3.47 -8.51 -18.99
N GLN A 81 4.02 -8.16 -20.16
CA GLN A 81 5.03 -9.00 -20.83
C GLN A 81 6.28 -9.22 -19.98
N TRP A 82 6.73 -8.18 -19.26
CA TRP A 82 7.88 -8.32 -18.36
C TRP A 82 7.56 -9.28 -17.21
N LEU A 83 6.36 -9.18 -16.61
CA LEU A 83 5.88 -10.07 -15.55
C LEU A 83 5.70 -11.52 -16.05
N ASP A 84 5.18 -11.72 -17.25
CA ASP A 84 5.00 -13.03 -17.90
C ASP A 84 6.35 -13.76 -18.07
N GLY A 85 7.45 -13.00 -18.21
CA GLY A 85 8.82 -13.52 -18.32
C GLY A 85 9.47 -13.87 -16.97
N GLN A 86 8.85 -13.56 -15.84
CA GLN A 86 9.41 -13.82 -14.51
C GLN A 86 9.05 -15.21 -14.00
N LYS A 87 9.84 -15.72 -13.05
CA LYS A 87 9.50 -16.96 -12.37
C LYS A 87 8.27 -16.74 -11.47
N PRO A 88 7.44 -17.77 -11.24
CA PRO A 88 6.36 -17.68 -10.27
C PRO A 88 6.88 -17.27 -8.89
N LYS A 89 6.15 -16.38 -8.20
CA LYS A 89 6.47 -15.87 -6.86
C LYS A 89 7.89 -15.31 -6.71
N SER A 90 8.45 -14.68 -7.74
CA SER A 90 9.81 -14.12 -7.69
C SER A 90 9.87 -12.60 -7.69
N VAL A 91 8.76 -11.90 -7.92
CA VAL A 91 8.73 -10.44 -8.05
C VAL A 91 8.19 -9.80 -6.79
N LEU A 92 8.91 -8.80 -6.26
CA LEU A 92 8.43 -7.92 -5.22
C LEU A 92 7.56 -6.81 -5.83
N PHE A 93 6.29 -6.77 -5.44
CA PHE A 93 5.44 -5.60 -5.68
C PHE A 93 5.80 -4.48 -4.68
N VAL A 94 5.93 -3.24 -5.16
CA VAL A 94 6.25 -2.07 -4.33
C VAL A 94 5.25 -0.94 -4.59
N GLY A 95 4.52 -0.49 -3.56
CA GLY A 95 3.47 0.53 -3.72
C GLY A 95 3.13 1.32 -2.46
N PHE A 96 3.09 2.66 -2.57
CA PHE A 96 2.85 3.56 -1.42
C PHE A 96 1.50 4.31 -1.49
N GLY A 97 0.56 3.79 -2.29
CA GLY A 97 -0.78 4.35 -2.41
C GLY A 97 -0.84 5.70 -3.12
N SER A 98 -2.04 6.31 -3.17
CA SER A 98 -2.27 7.62 -3.78
C SER A 98 -1.99 8.79 -2.84
N GLU A 99 -2.19 8.57 -1.54
CA GLU A 99 -2.25 9.63 -0.52
C GLU A 99 -0.88 10.08 -0.04
N TYR A 100 0.10 9.16 0.03
CA TYR A 100 1.44 9.49 0.48
C TYR A 100 2.26 10.10 -0.66
N LYS A 101 2.72 11.34 -0.48
CA LYS A 101 3.66 12.00 -1.39
C LYS A 101 5.07 11.82 -0.85
N MET A 102 5.73 10.74 -1.28
CA MET A 102 7.07 10.40 -0.83
C MET A 102 8.09 11.47 -1.25
N PRO A 103 8.89 12.04 -0.33
CA PRO A 103 9.97 12.96 -0.66
C PRO A 103 11.04 12.32 -1.57
N VAL A 104 11.72 13.10 -2.38
CA VAL A 104 12.73 12.60 -3.34
C VAL A 104 13.85 11.84 -2.63
N GLU A 105 14.25 12.29 -1.46
CA GLU A 105 15.29 11.65 -0.65
C GLU A 105 14.88 10.21 -0.27
N GLN A 106 13.62 10.01 0.09
CA GLN A 106 13.08 8.68 0.40
C GLN A 106 12.90 7.82 -0.84
N ILE A 107 12.51 8.41 -1.97
CA ILE A 107 12.45 7.71 -3.26
C ILE A 107 13.84 7.19 -3.62
N HIS A 108 14.89 7.99 -3.43
CA HIS A 108 16.27 7.59 -3.70
C HIS A 108 16.74 6.48 -2.75
N GLU A 109 16.46 6.58 -1.45
CA GLU A 109 16.77 5.51 -0.50
C GLU A 109 16.08 4.19 -0.87
N LEU A 110 14.79 4.23 -1.22
CA LEU A 110 14.06 3.04 -1.66
C LEU A 110 14.65 2.47 -2.95
N ALA A 111 14.97 3.32 -3.92
CA ALA A 111 15.61 2.89 -5.17
C ALA A 111 16.94 2.15 -4.91
N TYR A 112 17.81 2.69 -4.05
CA TYR A 112 19.05 2.01 -3.66
C TYR A 112 18.79 0.68 -2.94
N SER A 113 17.77 0.61 -2.10
CA SER A 113 17.37 -0.63 -1.39
C SER A 113 16.96 -1.72 -2.38
N LEU A 114 16.15 -1.36 -3.39
CA LEU A 114 15.71 -2.26 -4.44
C LEU A 114 16.88 -2.72 -5.29
N GLU A 115 17.76 -1.81 -5.72
CA GLU A 115 18.98 -2.15 -6.47
C GLU A 115 19.86 -3.14 -5.68
N LEU A 116 20.11 -2.88 -4.41
CA LEU A 116 20.95 -3.73 -3.55
C LEU A 116 20.35 -5.11 -3.29
N SER A 117 19.03 -5.23 -3.26
CA SER A 117 18.35 -6.50 -3.02
C SER A 117 18.60 -7.55 -4.10
N ARG A 118 18.88 -7.11 -5.33
CA ARG A 118 18.97 -7.95 -6.55
C ARG A 118 17.70 -8.76 -6.84
N LEU A 119 16.61 -8.55 -6.09
CA LEU A 119 15.34 -9.20 -6.35
C LEU A 119 14.63 -8.53 -7.53
N PRO A 120 13.91 -9.28 -8.36
CA PRO A 120 13.00 -8.71 -9.32
C PRO A 120 11.94 -7.85 -8.62
N PHE A 121 11.69 -6.65 -9.14
CA PHE A 121 10.71 -5.74 -8.53
C PHE A 121 9.83 -5.05 -9.57
N LEU A 122 8.58 -4.78 -9.17
CA LEU A 122 7.67 -3.89 -9.87
C LEU A 122 7.27 -2.79 -8.89
N TRP A 123 7.67 -1.55 -9.19
CA TRP A 123 7.44 -0.41 -8.33
C TRP A 123 6.48 0.60 -8.97
N ILE A 124 5.31 0.78 -8.37
CA ILE A 124 4.41 1.89 -8.70
C ILE A 124 4.88 3.13 -7.95
N LEU A 125 5.43 4.09 -8.69
CA LEU A 125 5.94 5.34 -8.17
C LEU A 125 5.05 6.51 -8.55
N ARG A 126 4.52 7.19 -7.53
CA ARG A 126 3.79 8.44 -7.72
C ARG A 126 4.77 9.61 -7.65
N LYS A 127 4.88 10.33 -8.76
CA LYS A 127 5.68 11.54 -8.86
C LYS A 127 5.16 12.62 -7.88
N PRO A 128 6.02 13.16 -6.98
CA PRO A 128 5.66 14.30 -6.15
C PRO A 128 5.40 15.55 -6.98
N GLN A 129 4.52 16.43 -6.50
CA GLN A 129 4.20 17.67 -7.21
C GLN A 129 5.41 18.61 -7.25
N GLY A 130 5.70 19.19 -8.42
CA GLY A 130 6.79 20.17 -8.57
C GLY A 130 8.20 19.58 -8.73
N VAL A 131 8.34 18.27 -8.75
CA VAL A 131 9.62 17.58 -9.03
C VAL A 131 9.72 17.27 -10.52
N ASP A 132 10.89 17.34 -11.16
CA ASP A 132 11.07 16.87 -12.54
C ASP A 132 11.14 15.33 -12.57
N SER A 133 10.64 14.70 -13.64
CA SER A 133 10.80 13.27 -13.82
C SER A 133 12.26 12.84 -13.93
N SER A 134 13.16 13.74 -14.39
CA SER A 134 14.62 13.47 -14.44
C SER A 134 15.26 13.29 -13.07
N ASP A 135 14.73 13.96 -12.05
CA ASP A 135 15.32 14.03 -10.71
C ASP A 135 14.69 13.01 -9.74
N LEU A 136 13.63 12.33 -10.21
CA LEU A 136 12.80 11.47 -9.40
C LEU A 136 13.56 10.21 -8.92
N LEU A 137 14.36 9.61 -9.79
CA LEU A 137 15.15 8.41 -9.49
C LEU A 137 16.65 8.76 -9.45
N PRO A 138 17.47 8.00 -8.70
CA PRO A 138 18.90 8.21 -8.70
C PRO A 138 19.51 8.15 -10.10
N PRO A 139 20.52 8.97 -10.42
CA PRO A 139 21.17 8.95 -11.73
C PRO A 139 21.62 7.55 -12.13
N GLY A 140 21.22 7.11 -13.33
CA GLY A 140 21.55 5.80 -13.90
C GLY A 140 20.81 4.61 -13.30
N PHE A 141 19.90 4.80 -12.34
CA PHE A 141 19.15 3.70 -11.71
C PHE A 141 18.42 2.83 -12.74
N ALA A 142 17.70 3.44 -13.68
CA ALA A 142 16.96 2.71 -14.71
C ALA A 142 17.87 1.83 -15.59
N ASN A 143 19.09 2.29 -15.88
CA ASN A 143 20.05 1.50 -16.66
C ASN A 143 20.63 0.34 -15.85
N ARG A 144 20.94 0.57 -14.56
CA ARG A 144 21.48 -0.46 -13.67
C ARG A 144 20.47 -1.55 -13.32
N THR A 145 19.18 -1.20 -13.31
CA THR A 145 18.09 -2.11 -12.94
C THR A 145 17.27 -2.60 -14.14
N LEU A 146 17.71 -2.35 -15.38
CA LEU A 146 16.95 -2.69 -16.60
C LEU A 146 16.54 -4.18 -16.67
N SER A 147 17.42 -5.09 -16.25
CA SER A 147 17.15 -6.53 -16.20
C SER A 147 16.53 -6.98 -14.88
N GLN A 148 16.50 -6.10 -13.87
CA GLN A 148 16.06 -6.42 -12.52
C GLN A 148 14.60 -6.01 -12.28
N GLY A 149 14.16 -4.83 -12.71
CA GLY A 149 12.83 -4.37 -12.32
C GLY A 149 12.23 -3.29 -13.21
N VAL A 150 10.94 -3.05 -12.97
CA VAL A 150 10.12 -2.07 -13.71
C VAL A 150 9.62 -1.00 -12.75
N VAL A 151 9.76 0.27 -13.12
CA VAL A 151 9.15 1.40 -12.40
C VAL A 151 8.01 1.97 -13.23
N LEU A 152 6.80 1.91 -12.69
CA LEU A 152 5.60 2.48 -13.27
C LEU A 152 5.33 3.86 -12.67
N LEU A 153 5.41 4.89 -13.51
CA LEU A 153 5.09 6.26 -13.09
C LEU A 153 3.58 6.52 -13.21
N GLY A 154 2.96 6.94 -12.11
CA GLY A 154 1.55 7.32 -12.11
C GLY A 154 0.60 6.17 -11.79
N TRP A 155 -0.47 6.02 -12.56
CA TRP A 155 -1.50 5.02 -12.31
C TRP A 155 -1.12 3.66 -12.90
N ALA A 156 -1.42 2.59 -12.17
CA ALA A 156 -1.26 1.23 -12.60
C ALA A 156 -2.41 0.36 -12.07
N PRO A 157 -2.76 -0.72 -12.77
CA PRO A 157 -3.81 -1.65 -12.37
C PRO A 157 -3.30 -2.54 -11.22
N GLN A 158 -3.30 -2.00 -9.99
CA GLN A 158 -2.69 -2.64 -8.82
C GLN A 158 -3.29 -4.02 -8.54
N LEU A 159 -4.61 -4.17 -8.69
CA LEU A 159 -5.30 -5.42 -8.44
C LEU A 159 -4.85 -6.51 -9.42
N GLU A 160 -4.73 -6.17 -10.70
CA GLU A 160 -4.26 -7.04 -11.77
C GLU A 160 -2.77 -7.39 -11.60
N ILE A 161 -1.95 -6.44 -11.12
CA ILE A 161 -0.55 -6.71 -10.75
C ILE A 161 -0.51 -7.72 -9.61
N LEU A 162 -1.24 -7.48 -8.51
CA LEU A 162 -1.25 -8.35 -7.35
C LEU A 162 -1.79 -9.76 -7.68
N ALA A 163 -2.71 -9.87 -8.64
CA ALA A 163 -3.21 -11.15 -9.13
C ALA A 163 -2.19 -11.94 -9.98
N HIS A 164 -1.11 -11.30 -10.45
CA HIS A 164 -0.18 -11.94 -11.38
C HIS A 164 0.66 -13.03 -10.69
N PRO A 165 0.80 -14.25 -11.26
CA PRO A 165 1.51 -15.37 -10.64
C PRO A 165 2.99 -15.13 -10.30
N ALA A 166 3.62 -14.18 -10.98
CA ALA A 166 4.99 -13.77 -10.72
C ALA A 166 5.17 -12.99 -9.41
N ILE A 167 4.12 -12.33 -8.89
CA ILE A 167 4.21 -11.61 -7.62
C ILE A 167 4.41 -12.62 -6.48
N GLY A 168 5.46 -12.40 -5.70
CA GLY A 168 5.85 -13.25 -4.57
C GLY A 168 5.81 -12.54 -3.22
N GLY A 169 5.57 -11.23 -3.19
CA GLY A 169 5.50 -10.45 -1.96
C GLY A 169 5.18 -8.98 -2.23
N CYS A 170 4.76 -8.27 -1.19
CA CYS A 170 4.31 -6.87 -1.28
C CYS A 170 5.03 -5.99 -0.27
N LEU A 171 5.77 -4.98 -0.73
CA LEU A 171 6.30 -3.88 0.08
C LEU A 171 5.40 -2.65 -0.08
N PHE A 172 4.76 -2.23 1.01
CA PHE A 172 3.81 -1.13 0.94
C PHE A 172 3.61 -0.42 2.27
N HIS A 173 2.88 0.68 2.20
CA HIS A 173 2.63 1.63 3.27
C HIS A 173 1.64 1.16 4.36
N SER A 174 1.19 -0.08 4.36
CA SER A 174 0.18 -0.58 5.33
C SER A 174 -1.18 0.14 5.29
N GLY A 175 -1.57 0.70 4.14
CA GLY A 175 -2.91 1.27 3.99
C GLY A 175 -3.96 0.19 3.82
N TRP A 176 -5.10 0.33 4.51
CA TRP A 176 -6.14 -0.72 4.58
C TRP A 176 -6.64 -1.23 3.22
N GLY A 177 -6.74 -0.34 2.22
CA GLY A 177 -7.11 -0.75 0.85
C GLY A 177 -6.13 -1.76 0.24
N THR A 178 -4.82 -1.49 0.34
CA THR A 178 -3.80 -2.42 -0.16
C THR A 178 -3.72 -3.68 0.71
N ILE A 179 -3.95 -3.58 2.03
CA ILE A 179 -4.01 -4.76 2.91
C ILE A 179 -5.09 -5.73 2.42
N VAL A 180 -6.29 -5.22 2.20
CA VAL A 180 -7.44 -5.99 1.70
C VAL A 180 -7.14 -6.68 0.38
N GLU A 181 -6.51 -5.98 -0.57
CA GLU A 181 -6.15 -6.54 -1.88
C GLU A 181 -5.06 -7.61 -1.76
N SER A 182 -3.99 -7.34 -1.02
CA SER A 182 -2.85 -8.25 -0.89
C SER A 182 -3.18 -9.53 -0.12
N LEU A 183 -4.00 -9.44 0.93
CA LEU A 183 -4.47 -10.62 1.67
C LEU A 183 -5.30 -11.55 0.77
N GLY A 184 -6.05 -11.00 -0.18
CA GLY A 184 -6.86 -11.78 -1.13
C GLY A 184 -6.04 -12.73 -2.01
N PHE A 185 -4.76 -12.41 -2.25
CA PHE A 185 -3.85 -13.25 -3.05
C PHE A 185 -2.82 -14.03 -2.22
N GLY A 186 -2.83 -13.87 -0.89
CA GLY A 186 -1.94 -14.62 0.01
C GLY A 186 -0.46 -14.24 -0.10
N HIS A 187 -0.16 -12.98 -0.44
CA HIS A 187 1.22 -12.50 -0.54
C HIS A 187 1.83 -12.23 0.84
N PRO A 188 3.11 -12.58 1.08
CA PRO A 188 3.88 -12.04 2.20
C PRO A 188 3.88 -10.51 2.19
N LEU A 189 3.67 -9.89 3.36
CA LEU A 189 3.53 -8.45 3.51
C LEU A 189 4.76 -7.84 4.21
N VAL A 190 5.42 -6.90 3.53
CA VAL A 190 6.48 -6.05 4.09
C VAL A 190 5.90 -4.66 4.28
N LEU A 191 5.89 -4.22 5.53
CA LEU A 191 5.07 -3.11 6.00
C LEU A 191 5.98 -1.94 6.34
N LEU A 192 5.81 -0.83 5.63
CA LEU A 192 6.56 0.39 5.83
C LEU A 192 5.60 1.58 6.01
N PRO A 193 5.01 1.74 7.21
CA PRO A 193 3.98 2.73 7.46
C PRO A 193 4.54 4.16 7.34
N MET A 194 3.79 5.04 6.67
CA MET A 194 4.24 6.41 6.35
C MET A 194 3.39 7.51 7.00
N ILE A 195 2.06 7.37 7.02
CA ILE A 195 1.11 8.39 7.49
C ILE A 195 -0.15 7.78 8.12
N ALA A 196 -0.95 8.61 8.79
CA ALA A 196 -2.30 8.26 9.27
C ALA A 196 -2.30 7.02 10.19
N ASP A 197 -3.24 6.11 9.97
CA ASP A 197 -3.48 4.86 10.71
C ASP A 197 -2.53 3.72 10.31
N GLN A 198 -1.65 3.92 9.33
CA GLN A 198 -0.80 2.88 8.74
C GLN A 198 0.07 2.16 9.77
N GLY A 199 0.56 2.86 10.80
CA GLY A 199 1.33 2.24 11.87
C GLY A 199 0.50 1.31 12.76
N LEU A 200 -0.78 1.60 12.97
CA LEU A 200 -1.70 0.71 13.70
C LEU A 200 -2.01 -0.52 12.84
N ASN A 201 -2.29 -0.30 11.55
CA ASN A 201 -2.50 -1.39 10.60
C ASN A 201 -1.28 -2.31 10.51
N ALA A 202 -0.07 -1.75 10.52
CA ALA A 202 1.16 -2.55 10.48
C ALA A 202 1.29 -3.45 11.71
N LYS A 203 1.06 -2.90 12.91
CA LYS A 203 1.09 -3.66 14.16
C LYS A 203 0.05 -4.77 14.19
N LEU A 204 -1.18 -4.50 13.73
CA LEU A 204 -2.22 -5.51 13.62
C LEU A 204 -1.76 -6.69 12.73
N LEU A 205 -1.17 -6.41 11.57
CA LEU A 205 -0.70 -7.46 10.65
C LEU A 205 0.48 -8.25 11.21
N VAL A 206 1.38 -7.61 11.97
CA VAL A 206 2.46 -8.29 12.69
C VAL A 206 1.90 -9.18 13.80
N GLU A 207 0.95 -8.70 14.59
CA GLU A 207 0.27 -9.47 15.63
C GLU A 207 -0.45 -10.71 15.06
N LYS A 208 -1.02 -10.59 13.85
CA LYS A 208 -1.66 -11.69 13.13
C LYS A 208 -0.69 -12.59 12.36
N GLU A 209 0.62 -12.35 12.47
CA GLU A 209 1.68 -13.13 11.82
C GLU A 209 1.57 -13.18 10.28
N VAL A 210 0.94 -12.16 9.68
CA VAL A 210 0.75 -12.06 8.21
C VAL A 210 1.64 -11.00 7.56
N GLY A 211 2.43 -10.27 8.35
CA GLY A 211 3.36 -9.27 7.82
C GLY A 211 4.53 -8.96 8.73
N TYR A 212 5.54 -8.33 8.14
CA TYR A 212 6.76 -7.88 8.81
C TYR A 212 6.88 -6.36 8.71
N GLU A 213 6.90 -5.67 9.84
CA GLU A 213 7.13 -4.22 9.90
C GLU A 213 8.63 -3.91 9.81
N VAL A 214 8.99 -3.09 8.82
CA VAL A 214 10.36 -2.63 8.60
C VAL A 214 10.76 -1.68 9.74
N PRO A 215 11.83 -1.96 10.50
CA PRO A 215 12.28 -1.07 11.58
C PRO A 215 12.62 0.32 11.05
N GLY A 216 12.02 1.35 11.66
CA GLY A 216 11.98 2.74 11.17
C GLY A 216 13.28 3.55 11.21
N THR A 217 14.46 2.93 11.33
CA THR A 217 15.73 3.66 11.53
C THR A 217 16.63 3.76 10.31
N LYS A 218 16.28 3.16 9.15
CA LYS A 218 16.82 3.44 7.79
C LYS A 218 16.21 2.47 6.78
N MET A 219 15.47 2.94 5.77
CA MET A 219 14.87 2.08 4.73
C MET A 219 15.91 1.19 4.05
N VAL A 220 17.09 1.73 3.74
CA VAL A 220 18.17 0.99 3.04
C VAL A 220 18.65 -0.23 3.79
N HIS A 221 18.84 -0.13 5.11
CA HIS A 221 19.35 -1.24 5.89
C HIS A 221 18.24 -2.27 6.17
N SER A 222 17.06 -1.80 6.55
CA SER A 222 15.97 -2.66 7.01
C SER A 222 15.26 -3.39 5.88
N VAL A 223 14.99 -2.72 4.74
CA VAL A 223 14.39 -3.35 3.55
C VAL A 223 15.42 -4.25 2.88
N GLY A 224 16.67 -3.80 2.76
CA GLY A 224 17.77 -4.61 2.21
C GLY A 224 18.02 -5.90 3.00
N MET A 225 18.09 -5.84 4.34
CA MET A 225 18.30 -7.03 5.16
C MET A 225 17.19 -8.07 5.03
N TRP A 226 15.92 -7.65 4.91
CA TRP A 226 14.81 -8.58 4.71
C TRP A 226 14.85 -9.18 3.30
N LEU A 227 15.04 -8.36 2.28
CA LEU A 227 15.11 -8.82 0.89
C LEU A 227 16.33 -9.74 0.61
N LEU A 228 17.37 -9.68 1.44
CA LEU A 228 18.57 -10.51 1.33
C LEU A 228 18.52 -11.80 2.16
N ASN A 229 17.57 -11.94 3.11
CA ASN A 229 17.39 -13.13 3.96
C ASN A 229 15.88 -13.40 4.17
N PRO A 230 15.18 -13.95 3.15
CA PRO A 230 13.76 -14.31 3.24
C PRO A 230 13.50 -15.50 4.16
#